data_AF-A0A6B0Z4V7-F1
#
_entry.id   AF-A0A6B0Z4V7-F1
#
_cell.length_a   1.000
_cell.length_b   1.000
_cell.length_c   1.000
_cell.angle_alpha   90.00
_cell.angle_beta   90.00
_cell.angle_gamma   90.00
#
_symmetry.space_group_name_H-M   'P 1'
#
loop_
_entity.id
_entity.type
_entity.pdbx_description
1 polymer ?
#
loop_
_entity_poly.entity_id
_entity_poly.type
_entity_poly.pdbx_seq_one_letter_code
_entity_poly.pdbx_strand_id
1 'polypeptide(L)'
;FVFGSSGATQMGYEREEPVLSMVEARYDDIPDPPGRVYVDSPARPDRMYGVAKVAGEVMGRYYSETHGMSVICIKLGRVTAENKPDDARSAAVYLSHRDAAQIVWRCVEAPADIRYDIVYGVSDNKTRFRDLEHTTNLVGYAPQDGFEWK
;
A
#
# COMPACT_ATOMS: atom_id res chain seq x y z
N PHE A 1 -14.94 -0.01 -9.91
CA PHE A 1 -15.07 -0.78 -8.66
C PHE A 1 -13.77 -0.64 -7.89
N VAL A 2 -13.84 -0.38 -6.59
CA VAL A 2 -12.65 -0.22 -5.74
C VAL A 2 -12.60 -1.39 -4.78
N PHE A 3 -11.54 -2.18 -4.85
CA PHE A 3 -11.32 -3.32 -3.97
C PHE A 3 -10.33 -2.98 -2.87
N GLY A 4 -10.75 -3.13 -1.61
CA GLY A 4 -9.85 -3.02 -0.45
C GLY A 4 -8.95 -4.25 -0.34
N SER A 5 -7.77 -4.19 -0.95
CA SER A 5 -6.68 -5.15 -0.71
C SER A 5 -5.91 -4.79 0.57
N SER A 6 -4.68 -5.26 0.74
CA SER A 6 -3.84 -4.99 1.90
C SER A 6 -2.35 -5.05 1.56
N GLY A 7 -1.54 -4.27 2.27
CA GLY A 7 -0.09 -4.46 2.30
C GLY A 7 0.34 -5.86 2.76
N ALA A 8 -0.55 -6.63 3.41
CA ALA A 8 -0.33 -8.03 3.79
C ALA A 8 -0.05 -8.96 2.60
N THR A 9 -0.42 -8.57 1.38
CA THR A 9 -0.08 -9.30 0.14
C THR A 9 1.43 -9.38 -0.12
N GLN A 10 2.22 -8.52 0.53
CA GLN A 10 3.66 -8.38 0.36
C GLN A 10 4.38 -8.19 1.71
N MET A 11 3.83 -8.73 2.80
CA MET A 11 4.43 -8.58 4.14
C MET A 11 5.75 -9.35 4.28
N GLY A 12 5.98 -10.38 3.46
CA GLY A 12 7.20 -11.18 3.52
C GLY A 12 8.47 -10.39 3.17
N TYR A 13 8.37 -9.25 2.48
CA TYR A 13 9.50 -8.35 2.25
C TYR A 13 9.97 -7.66 3.54
N GLU A 14 9.14 -7.56 4.57
CA GLU A 14 9.49 -6.92 5.86
C GLU A 14 10.58 -7.69 6.64
N ARG A 15 11.03 -8.85 6.14
CA ARG A 15 12.03 -9.73 6.79
C ARG A 15 13.43 -9.65 6.17
N GLU A 16 13.60 -8.81 5.16
CA GLU A 16 14.84 -8.73 4.39
C GLU A 16 15.31 -7.27 4.29
N GLU A 17 16.62 -7.08 4.29
CA GLU A 17 17.19 -5.76 4.03
C GLU A 17 16.91 -5.32 2.58
N PRO A 18 16.72 -4.01 2.34
CA PRO A 18 16.75 -2.92 3.33
C PRO A 18 15.40 -2.68 4.04
N VAL A 19 14.34 -3.40 3.70
CA VAL A 19 12.99 -3.16 4.25
C VAL A 19 12.94 -3.46 5.75
N LEU A 20 13.69 -4.47 6.21
CA LEU A 20 13.82 -4.81 7.63
C LEU A 20 14.28 -3.61 8.47
N SER A 21 15.36 -2.92 8.05
CA SER A 21 15.81 -1.67 8.70
C SER A 21 14.72 -0.60 8.79
N MET A 22 13.87 -0.50 7.76
CA MET A 22 12.80 0.49 7.68
C MET A 22 11.63 0.18 8.62
N VAL A 23 11.21 -1.09 8.71
CA VAL A 23 10.12 -1.50 9.63
C VAL A 23 10.56 -1.51 11.08
N GLU A 24 11.86 -1.65 11.35
CA GLU A 24 12.42 -1.54 12.71
C GLU A 24 12.84 -0.11 13.09
N ALA A 25 12.67 0.86 12.17
CA ALA A 25 13.09 2.24 12.34
C ALA A 25 14.58 2.39 12.74
N ARG A 26 15.45 1.53 12.19
CA ARG A 26 16.91 1.65 12.33
C ARG A 26 17.42 2.67 11.33
N TYR A 27 17.22 3.95 11.66
CA TYR A 27 17.45 5.08 10.75
C TYR A 27 18.85 5.11 10.14
N ASP A 28 19.88 4.75 10.93
CA ASP A 28 21.27 4.74 10.47
C ASP A 28 21.59 3.61 9.48
N ASP A 29 20.75 2.57 9.42
CA ASP A 29 20.90 1.42 8.51
C ASP A 29 20.09 1.57 7.21
N ILE A 30 19.23 2.60 7.09
CA ILE A 30 18.42 2.83 5.90
C ILE A 30 19.32 3.38 4.77
N PRO A 31 19.39 2.72 3.60
CA PRO A 31 20.19 3.21 2.48
C PRO A 31 19.62 4.50 1.88
N ASP A 32 20.47 5.26 1.18
CA ASP A 32 20.08 6.41 0.36
C ASP A 32 20.42 6.15 -1.12
N PRO A 33 19.42 5.96 -2.01
CA PRO A 33 17.99 6.05 -1.75
C PRO A 33 17.43 4.87 -0.93
N PRO A 34 16.33 5.07 -0.19
CA PRO A 34 15.71 4.00 0.60
C PRO A 34 15.18 2.90 -0.33
N GLY A 35 15.31 1.64 0.09
CA GLY A 35 14.75 0.53 -0.66
C GLY A 35 13.23 0.59 -0.74
N ARG A 36 12.68 0.21 -1.89
CA ARG A 36 11.26 0.27 -2.17
C ARG A 36 10.71 -1.09 -2.60
N VAL A 37 9.47 -1.34 -2.21
CA VAL A 37 8.63 -2.42 -2.76
C VAL A 37 7.61 -1.77 -3.68
N TYR A 38 7.54 -2.27 -4.90
CA TYR A 38 6.69 -1.75 -5.98
C TYR A 38 5.37 -2.53 -6.05
N VAL A 39 4.36 -1.96 -6.71
CA VAL A 39 3.03 -2.58 -6.79
C VAL A 39 3.05 -3.92 -7.52
N ASP A 40 3.96 -4.05 -8.49
CA ASP A 40 4.23 -5.20 -9.34
C ASP A 40 5.25 -6.19 -8.74
N SER A 41 5.86 -5.85 -7.60
CA SER A 41 6.69 -6.78 -6.86
C SER A 41 5.87 -8.03 -6.52
N PRO A 42 6.41 -9.25 -6.73
CA PRO A 42 5.67 -10.49 -6.53
C PRO A 42 4.91 -10.54 -5.21
N ALA A 43 3.71 -11.11 -5.25
CA ALA A 43 2.96 -11.37 -4.03
C ALA A 43 3.80 -12.26 -3.10
N ARG A 44 3.97 -11.81 -1.87
CA ARG A 44 4.78 -12.47 -0.84
C ARG A 44 4.07 -12.38 0.52
N PRO A 45 2.86 -12.96 0.65
CA PRO A 45 2.12 -12.93 1.91
C PRO A 45 2.81 -13.80 2.96
N ASP A 46 2.74 -13.39 4.22
CA ASP A 46 3.27 -14.14 5.36
C ASP A 46 2.20 -14.92 6.14
N ARG A 47 0.92 -14.67 5.82
CA ARG A 47 -0.28 -15.25 6.46
C ARG A 47 -1.40 -15.46 5.44
N MET A 48 -2.35 -16.34 5.78
CA MET A 48 -3.53 -16.62 4.93
C MET A 48 -4.40 -15.40 4.64
N TYR A 49 -4.42 -14.40 5.52
CA TYR A 49 -5.10 -13.14 5.24
C TYR A 49 -4.54 -12.45 3.98
N GLY A 50 -3.21 -12.40 3.83
CA GLY A 50 -2.57 -11.86 2.63
C GLY A 50 -2.90 -12.67 1.39
N VAL A 51 -2.90 -14.00 1.49
CA VAL A 51 -3.30 -14.92 0.40
C VAL A 51 -4.74 -14.63 -0.06
N ALA A 52 -5.67 -14.46 0.88
CA ALA A 52 -7.06 -14.14 0.55
C ALA A 52 -7.19 -12.78 -0.15
N LYS A 53 -6.36 -11.79 0.20
CA LYS A 53 -6.33 -10.49 -0.49
C LYS A 53 -5.77 -10.61 -1.91
N VAL A 54 -4.71 -11.41 -2.13
CA VAL A 54 -4.19 -11.71 -3.47
C VAL A 54 -5.26 -12.39 -4.33
N ALA A 55 -6.01 -13.34 -3.77
CA ALA A 55 -7.13 -13.96 -4.50
C ALA A 55 -8.17 -12.91 -4.93
N GLY A 56 -8.47 -11.93 -4.07
CA GLY A 56 -9.30 -10.77 -4.40
C GLY A 56 -8.75 -9.91 -5.54
N GLU A 57 -7.45 -9.62 -5.54
CA GLU A 57 -6.77 -8.88 -6.60
C GLU A 57 -6.89 -9.61 -7.95
N VAL A 58 -6.68 -10.93 -7.96
CA VAL A 58 -6.78 -11.78 -9.16
C VAL A 58 -8.22 -11.88 -9.66
N MET A 59 -9.19 -12.01 -8.75
CA MET A 59 -10.62 -11.95 -9.12
C MET A 59 -10.95 -10.61 -9.77
N GLY A 60 -10.47 -9.51 -9.21
CA GLY A 60 -10.65 -8.17 -9.78
C GLY A 60 -10.13 -8.08 -11.22
N ARG A 61 -8.93 -8.64 -11.47
CA ARG A 61 -8.35 -8.70 -12.81
C ARG A 61 -9.21 -9.51 -13.77
N TYR A 62 -9.64 -10.69 -13.35
CA TYR A 62 -10.52 -11.55 -14.15
C TYR A 62 -11.77 -10.78 -14.59
N TYR A 63 -12.49 -10.15 -13.67
CA TYR A 63 -13.71 -9.40 -14.02
C TYR A 63 -13.44 -8.19 -14.92
N SER A 64 -12.27 -7.57 -14.78
CA SER A 64 -11.87 -6.50 -15.70
C SER A 64 -11.67 -7.01 -17.12
N GLU A 65 -10.92 -8.09 -17.28
CA GLU A 65 -10.57 -8.66 -18.59
C GLU A 65 -11.78 -9.32 -19.27
N THR A 66 -12.63 -10.03 -18.53
CA THR A 66 -13.76 -10.79 -19.09
C THR A 66 -15.06 -10.01 -19.21
N HIS A 67 -15.29 -9.04 -18.32
CA HIS A 67 -16.53 -8.28 -18.26
C HIS A 67 -16.34 -6.78 -18.51
N GLY A 68 -15.11 -6.33 -18.79
CA GLY A 68 -14.81 -4.93 -19.08
C GLY A 68 -15.01 -4.02 -17.86
N MET A 69 -15.00 -4.56 -16.65
CA MET A 69 -15.14 -3.76 -15.43
C MET A 69 -13.88 -2.94 -15.16
N SER A 70 -14.05 -1.68 -14.77
CA SER A 70 -12.97 -0.91 -14.15
C SER A 70 -12.78 -1.39 -12.70
N VAL A 71 -11.59 -1.86 -12.35
CA VAL A 71 -11.25 -2.39 -11.03
C VAL A 71 -9.90 -1.84 -10.56
N ILE A 72 -9.89 -1.10 -9.46
CA ILE A 72 -8.67 -0.64 -8.81
C ILE A 72 -8.54 -1.32 -7.44
N CYS A 73 -7.45 -2.03 -7.22
CA CYS A 73 -7.15 -2.71 -5.96
C CYS A 73 -6.22 -1.85 -5.11
N ILE A 74 -6.66 -1.47 -3.91
CA ILE A 74 -5.85 -0.66 -3.00
C ILE A 74 -5.18 -1.57 -1.97
N LYS A 75 -3.85 -1.70 -2.03
CA LYS A 75 -3.04 -2.32 -0.97
C LYS A 75 -2.92 -1.35 0.21
N LEU A 76 -3.97 -1.34 1.03
CA LEU A 76 -4.07 -0.47 2.20
C LEU A 76 -3.01 -0.79 3.26
N GLY A 77 -2.44 0.26 3.84
CA GLY A 77 -1.60 0.23 5.04
C GLY A 77 -2.39 -0.04 6.32
N ARG A 78 -1.79 0.31 7.46
CA ARG A 78 -2.37 0.14 8.79
C ARG A 78 -3.18 1.38 9.17
N VAL A 79 -4.49 1.19 9.26
CA VAL A 79 -5.44 2.16 9.84
C VAL A 79 -5.80 1.68 11.26
N THR A 80 -5.67 2.54 12.26
CA THR A 80 -6.02 2.26 13.67
C THR A 80 -7.13 3.21 14.13
N ALA A 81 -7.88 2.85 15.17
CA ALA A 81 -8.96 3.70 15.68
C ALA A 81 -8.41 5.02 16.24
N GLU A 82 -7.22 4.95 16.85
CA GLU A 82 -6.52 6.05 17.49
C GLU A 82 -5.83 7.00 16.48
N ASN A 83 -5.86 6.65 15.19
CA ASN A 83 -5.23 7.40 14.10
C ASN A 83 -3.75 7.71 14.36
N LYS A 84 -3.02 6.71 14.89
CA LYS A 84 -1.59 6.75 15.12
C LYS A 84 -1.03 5.33 15.16
N PRO A 85 0.26 5.12 14.82
CA PRO A 85 0.91 3.82 14.96
C PRO A 85 1.27 3.52 16.42
N ASP A 86 1.34 2.23 16.72
CA ASP A 86 1.58 1.69 18.07
C ASP A 86 3.04 1.24 18.26
N ASP A 87 3.74 0.98 17.15
CA ASP A 87 5.10 0.46 17.08
C ASP A 87 5.80 0.94 15.79
N ALA A 88 7.13 0.76 15.72
CA ALA A 88 7.97 1.15 14.58
C ALA A 88 7.48 0.56 13.25
N ARG A 89 7.08 -0.72 13.27
CA ARG A 89 6.59 -1.42 12.09
C ARG A 89 5.30 -0.80 11.59
N SER A 90 4.37 -0.48 12.49
CA SER A 90 3.10 0.16 12.16
C SER A 90 3.32 1.58 11.69
N ALA A 91 4.36 2.27 12.14
CA ALA A 91 4.74 3.59 11.62
C ALA A 91 5.18 3.51 10.15
N ALA A 92 5.95 2.49 9.75
CA ALA A 92 6.39 2.32 8.35
C ALA A 92 5.21 2.13 7.37
N VAL A 93 4.11 1.54 7.83
CA VAL A 93 2.90 1.28 7.02
C VAL A 93 1.67 2.08 7.45
N TYR A 94 1.85 3.10 8.28
CA TYR A 94 0.76 3.92 8.80
C TYR A 94 -0.04 4.55 7.65
N LEU A 95 -1.35 4.58 7.82
CA LEU A 95 -2.29 5.25 6.93
C LEU A 95 -3.27 6.03 7.80
N SER A 96 -3.18 7.36 7.76
CA SER A 96 -4.10 8.23 8.50
C SER A 96 -5.53 8.09 7.98
N HIS A 97 -6.52 8.48 8.79
CA HIS A 97 -7.93 8.50 8.37
C HIS A 97 -8.14 9.43 7.17
N ARG A 98 -7.46 10.58 7.15
CA ARG A 98 -7.52 11.56 6.06
C ARG A 98 -6.96 10.97 4.77
N ASP A 99 -5.80 10.34 4.84
CA ASP A 99 -5.13 9.74 3.68
C ASP A 99 -5.86 8.49 3.19
N ALA A 100 -6.46 7.71 4.09
CA ALA A 100 -7.33 6.59 3.75
C ALA A 100 -8.57 7.05 2.96
N ALA A 101 -9.23 8.11 3.44
CA ALA A 101 -10.37 8.70 2.72
C ALA A 101 -9.93 9.24 1.36
N GLN A 102 -8.77 9.89 1.29
CA GLN A 102 -8.23 10.44 0.05
C GLN A 102 -7.96 9.35 -1.00
N ILE A 103 -7.24 8.28 -0.66
CA ILE A 103 -6.92 7.23 -1.66
C ILE A 103 -8.18 6.55 -2.18
N VAL A 104 -9.15 6.28 -1.30
CA VAL A 104 -10.43 5.69 -1.71
C VAL A 104 -11.18 6.64 -2.63
N TRP A 105 -11.29 7.92 -2.26
CA TRP A 105 -11.94 8.95 -3.08
C TRP A 105 -11.28 9.06 -4.47
N ARG A 106 -9.94 9.12 -4.52
CA ARG A 106 -9.18 9.19 -5.77
C ARG A 106 -9.41 7.98 -6.68
N CYS A 107 -9.51 6.78 -6.11
CA CYS A 107 -9.79 5.57 -6.90
C CYS A 107 -11.25 5.50 -7.38
N VAL A 108 -12.20 6.08 -6.64
CA VAL A 108 -13.60 6.17 -7.06
C VAL A 108 -13.78 7.15 -8.22
N GLU A 109 -13.11 8.31 -8.15
CA GLU A 109 -13.14 9.35 -9.18
C GLU A 109 -12.19 9.09 -10.36
N ALA A 110 -11.44 7.98 -10.31
CA ALA A 110 -10.50 7.64 -11.36
C ALA A 110 -11.22 7.39 -12.70
N PRO A 111 -10.61 7.75 -13.84
CA PRO A 111 -11.18 7.51 -15.16
C PRO A 111 -11.60 6.05 -15.37
N ALA A 112 -12.80 5.85 -15.93
CA ALA A 112 -13.38 4.52 -16.12
C ALA A 112 -12.68 3.67 -17.19
N ASP A 113 -11.80 4.26 -18.00
CA ASP A 113 -10.93 3.58 -18.95
C ASP A 113 -9.73 2.88 -18.26
N ILE A 114 -9.45 3.19 -16.99
CA ILE A 114 -8.59 2.36 -16.14
C ILE A 114 -9.29 1.02 -15.92
N ARG A 115 -8.83 0.00 -16.66
CA ARG A 115 -9.42 -1.35 -16.63
C ARG A 115 -9.08 -2.08 -15.34
N TYR A 116 -7.80 -2.36 -15.10
CA TYR A 116 -7.33 -3.03 -13.91
C TYR A 116 -6.01 -2.41 -13.45
N ASP A 117 -5.92 -2.06 -12.17
CA ASP A 117 -4.66 -1.60 -11.59
C ASP A 117 -4.59 -1.88 -10.08
N ILE A 118 -3.38 -1.86 -9.54
CA ILE A 118 -3.06 -2.02 -8.12
C ILE A 118 -2.30 -0.78 -7.67
N VAL A 119 -2.76 -0.19 -6.56
CA VAL A 119 -2.14 0.99 -5.95
C VAL A 119 -1.84 0.76 -4.48
N TYR A 120 -0.91 1.51 -3.91
CA TYR A 120 -0.65 1.51 -2.47
C TYR A 120 -1.40 2.64 -1.78
N GLY A 121 -1.98 2.34 -0.61
CA GLY A 121 -2.52 3.37 0.28
C GLY A 121 -1.72 3.41 1.57
N VAL A 122 -0.71 4.27 1.65
CA VAL A 122 0.04 4.57 2.89
C VAL A 122 0.31 6.07 2.97
N SER A 123 0.39 6.61 4.19
CA SER A 123 0.78 8.00 4.43
C SER A 123 2.27 8.24 4.09
N ASP A 124 2.71 9.51 4.12
CA ASP A 124 4.10 9.90 3.85
C ASP A 124 5.03 9.62 5.04
N ASN A 125 5.09 8.34 5.45
CA ASN A 125 5.83 7.93 6.63
C ASN A 125 7.34 8.01 6.39
N LYS A 126 8.10 8.43 7.41
CA LYS A 126 9.54 8.63 7.32
C LYS A 126 10.29 7.35 6.89
N THR A 127 9.85 6.20 7.38
CA THR A 127 10.41 4.88 7.06
C THR A 127 9.54 4.10 6.06
N ARG A 128 8.69 4.78 5.28
CA ARG A 128 7.87 4.14 4.25
C ARG A 128 8.77 3.37 3.28
N PHE A 129 8.46 2.11 3.04
CA PHE A 129 9.10 1.28 2.01
C PHE A 129 8.19 0.99 0.80
N ARG A 130 6.90 1.35 0.87
CA ARG A 130 6.01 1.30 -0.30
C ARG A 130 6.35 2.45 -1.25
N ASP A 131 6.50 2.13 -2.53
CA ASP A 131 6.62 3.15 -3.56
C ASP A 131 5.25 3.80 -3.82
N LEU A 132 5.17 5.14 -3.88
CA LEU A 132 3.91 5.84 -4.17
C LEU A 132 3.86 6.45 -5.56
N GLU A 133 4.95 6.42 -6.34
CA GLU A 133 5.04 7.13 -7.62
C GLU A 133 3.97 6.65 -8.59
N HIS A 134 3.81 5.34 -8.76
CA HIS A 134 2.74 4.76 -9.59
C HIS A 134 1.35 5.21 -9.14
N THR A 135 1.10 5.21 -7.82
CA THR A 135 -0.20 5.57 -7.26
C THR A 135 -0.50 7.06 -7.45
N THR A 136 0.50 7.92 -7.27
CA THR A 136 0.41 9.35 -7.53
C THR A 136 0.13 9.62 -8.99
N ASN A 137 0.84 8.97 -9.92
CA ASN A 137 0.68 9.18 -11.35
C ASN A 137 -0.67 8.67 -11.87
N LEU A 138 -1.13 7.52 -11.38
CA LEU A 138 -2.35 6.88 -11.86
C LEU A 138 -3.62 7.58 -11.37
N VAL A 139 -3.72 7.88 -10.07
CA VAL A 139 -4.96 8.37 -9.44
C VAL A 139 -4.81 9.74 -8.75
N GLY A 140 -3.64 10.37 -8.81
CA GLY A 140 -3.42 11.68 -8.18
C GLY A 140 -3.42 11.62 -6.65
N TYR A 141 -3.04 10.48 -6.07
CA TYR A 141 -2.88 10.35 -4.62
C TYR A 141 -1.65 11.12 -4.14
N ALA A 142 -1.85 11.98 -3.15
CA ALA A 142 -0.82 12.78 -2.51
C ALA A 142 -1.11 12.78 -0.99
N PRO A 143 -0.53 11.84 -0.23
CA PRO A 143 -0.76 11.77 1.21
C PRO A 143 -0.35 13.09 1.88
N GLN A 144 -1.12 13.51 2.87
CA GLN A 144 -0.98 14.80 3.55
C GLN A 144 -0.51 14.64 5.00
N ASP A 145 -0.55 13.42 5.51
CA ASP A 145 -0.03 13.06 6.81
C ASP A 145 1.15 12.09 6.66
N GLY A 146 1.87 11.88 7.75
CA GLY A 146 3.00 10.97 7.83
C GLY A 146 3.39 10.76 9.29
N PHE A 147 4.16 9.71 9.56
CA PHE A 147 4.66 9.43 10.90
C PHE A 147 6.17 9.20 10.90
N GLU A 148 6.84 9.69 11.94
CA GLU A 148 8.24 9.42 12.25
C GLU A 148 8.29 8.76 13.63
N TRP A 149 8.81 7.54 13.69
CA TRP A 149 8.95 6.79 14.94
C TRP A 149 10.12 7.35 15.77
N LYS A 150 10.00 7.29 17.10
CA LYS A 150 11.02 7.80 18.03
C LYS A 150 11.46 6.72 19.00
#